data_AF-A0A849E1P6-F1
#
_entry.id   AF-A0A849E1P6-F1
#
_cell.length_a   1.000
_cell.length_b   1.000
_cell.length_c   1.000
_cell.angle_alpha   90.00
_cell.angle_beta   90.00
_cell.angle_gamma   90.00
#
_symmetry.space_group_name_H-M   'P 1'
#
loop_
_entity.id
_entity.type
_entity.pdbx_description
1 polymer ?
#
loop_
_entity_poly.entity_id
_entity_poly.type
_entity_poly.pdbx_seq_one_letter_code
_entity_poly.pdbx_strand_id
1 'polypeptide(L)'
;MLTNPMAVQRPINTYPVWKYILVMMVFLLGILYALPNLYGEDPSLQISPQRDAQLTSDIENTIVSVLDDSKIAYKALERDDKAIVVRFDDTDSQLSAHFAVDRAVRDAYGNDSFTVAMNLAPAAPDWLRNLGADPMKLGLDLRGGIYFLMEVDMNTAIDKREDTFVSEFKDELREQKLRYIRPITRDPKGGIEVRFREEEDRDKAYDFLRGRYQELTFETEDGSDSYDFRAYFNQAQLKSVRDEAVRQNITTLRNRVNQLGVAEPVIQRQGAERI
;
A
#
# COMPACT_ATOMS: atom_id res chain seq x y z
N MET A 1 -60.07 60.30 -42.98
CA MET A 1 -59.28 60.44 -41.74
C MET A 1 -58.95 59.04 -41.25
N LEU A 2 -57.69 58.63 -41.40
CA LEU A 2 -57.18 57.29 -41.09
C LEU A 2 -56.78 57.23 -39.61
N THR A 3 -57.36 56.33 -38.83
CA THR A 3 -56.93 56.04 -37.47
C THR A 3 -55.94 54.88 -37.49
N ASN A 4 -54.66 55.21 -37.25
CA ASN A 4 -53.57 54.24 -37.15
C ASN A 4 -53.60 53.61 -35.74
N PRO A 5 -53.77 52.29 -35.56
CA PRO A 5 -53.74 51.68 -34.24
C PRO A 5 -52.30 51.69 -33.70
N MET A 6 -52.15 52.22 -32.49
CA MET A 6 -50.90 52.30 -31.74
C MET A 6 -50.17 50.96 -31.74
N ALA A 7 -49.06 50.88 -32.46
CA ALA A 7 -48.14 49.74 -32.39
C ALA A 7 -47.61 49.66 -30.95
N VAL A 8 -47.98 48.60 -30.23
CA VAL A 8 -47.41 48.28 -28.92
C VAL A 8 -45.91 48.03 -29.13
N GLN A 9 -45.08 49.04 -28.84
CA GLN A 9 -43.64 48.89 -28.84
C GLN A 9 -43.28 47.89 -27.74
N ARG A 10 -42.92 46.67 -28.16
CA ARG A 10 -42.30 45.70 -27.25
C ARG A 10 -40.98 46.30 -26.76
N PRO A 11 -40.69 46.30 -25.44
CA PRO A 11 -39.46 46.89 -24.93
C PRO A 11 -38.24 46.26 -25.60
N ILE A 12 -37.32 47.14 -26.01
CA ILE A 12 -36.05 46.77 -26.64
C ILE A 12 -35.29 45.88 -25.65
N ASN A 13 -34.85 44.70 -26.13
CA ASN A 13 -34.21 43.63 -25.35
C ASN A 13 -35.14 42.64 -24.62
N THR A 14 -36.32 42.34 -25.19
CA THR A 14 -37.11 41.16 -24.77
C THR A 14 -36.97 40.04 -25.78
N TYR A 15 -36.40 38.92 -25.34
CA TYR A 15 -36.41 37.70 -26.12
C TYR A 15 -37.81 37.06 -26.09
N PRO A 16 -38.17 36.26 -27.10
CA PRO A 16 -39.38 35.45 -27.02
C PRO A 16 -39.39 34.57 -25.76
N VAL A 17 -40.56 34.41 -25.12
CA VAL A 17 -40.74 33.64 -23.86
C VAL A 17 -40.11 32.24 -23.93
N TRP A 18 -40.17 31.59 -25.09
CA TRP A 18 -39.58 30.26 -25.29
C TRP A 18 -38.05 30.23 -25.05
N LYS A 19 -37.33 31.33 -25.32
CA LYS A 19 -35.89 31.41 -25.05
C LYS A 19 -35.61 31.43 -23.55
N TYR A 20 -36.42 32.13 -22.77
CA TYR A 20 -36.31 32.12 -21.31
C TYR A 20 -36.68 30.74 -20.73
N ILE A 21 -37.71 30.08 -21.28
CA ILE A 21 -38.06 28.70 -20.91
C ILE A 21 -36.91 27.74 -21.23
N LEU A 22 -36.30 27.86 -22.41
CA LEU A 22 -35.16 27.04 -22.81
C LEU A 22 -33.95 27.26 -21.90
N VAL A 23 -33.62 28.51 -21.58
CA VAL A 23 -32.54 28.83 -20.63
C VAL A 23 -32.83 28.24 -19.25
N MET A 24 -34.07 28.38 -18.75
CA MET A 24 -34.47 27.83 -17.46
C MET A 24 -34.39 26.30 -17.44
N MET A 25 -34.81 25.63 -18.52
CA MET A 25 -34.72 24.18 -18.67
C MET A 25 -33.26 23.71 -18.64
N VAL A 26 -32.38 24.35 -19.41
CA VAL A 26 -30.94 24.02 -19.43
C VAL A 26 -30.31 24.25 -18.06
N PHE A 27 -30.68 25.34 -17.37
CA PHE A 27 -30.20 25.63 -16.03
C PHE A 27 -30.63 24.58 -15.00
N LEU A 28 -31.91 24.18 -15.03
CA LEU A 28 -32.44 23.12 -14.15
C LEU A 28 -31.77 21.77 -14.42
N LEU A 29 -31.53 21.42 -15.69
CA LEU A 29 -30.78 20.21 -16.05
C LEU A 29 -29.33 20.28 -15.55
N GLY A 30 -28.69 21.45 -15.64
CA GLY A 30 -27.35 21.67 -15.10
C GLY A 30 -27.29 21.46 -13.59
N ILE A 31 -28.27 21.98 -12.85
CA ILE A 31 -28.38 21.73 -11.39
C ILE A 31 -28.59 20.24 -11.13
N LEU A 32 -29.53 19.61 -11.84
CA LEU A 32 -29.85 18.19 -11.66
C LEU A 32 -28.62 17.30 -11.83
N TYR A 33 -27.80 17.55 -12.85
CA TYR A 33 -26.56 16.80 -13.10
C TYR A 33 -25.39 17.21 -12.19
N ALA A 34 -25.46 18.37 -11.52
CA ALA A 34 -24.46 18.79 -10.54
C ALA A 34 -24.77 18.31 -9.11
N LEU A 35 -26.03 17.97 -8.80
CA LEU A 35 -26.47 17.45 -7.50
C LEU A 35 -25.66 16.25 -6.97
N PRO A 36 -25.25 15.25 -7.78
CA PRO A 36 -24.52 14.08 -7.26
C PRO A 36 -23.24 14.46 -6.51
N ASN A 37 -22.57 15.53 -6.95
CA ASN A 37 -21.31 16.00 -6.34
C ASN A 37 -21.50 16.55 -4.91
N LEU A 38 -22.72 16.88 -4.50
CA LEU A 38 -23.01 17.37 -3.14
C LEU A 38 -23.14 16.25 -2.11
N TYR A 39 -23.41 15.01 -2.53
CA TYR A 39 -23.65 13.89 -1.63
C TYR A 39 -22.36 13.24 -1.12
N GLY A 40 -21.24 13.40 -1.83
CA GLY A 40 -19.96 12.80 -1.45
C GLY A 40 -19.91 11.28 -1.67
N GLU A 41 -19.01 10.61 -0.96
CA GLU A 41 -18.77 9.17 -1.06
C GLU A 41 -18.80 8.52 0.34
N ASP A 42 -19.44 7.35 0.44
CA ASP A 42 -19.45 6.54 1.66
C ASP A 42 -18.29 5.51 1.61
N PRO A 43 -17.53 5.33 2.71
CA PRO A 43 -16.66 4.16 2.89
C PRO A 43 -17.43 2.87 2.63
N SER A 44 -16.90 1.98 1.79
CA SER A 44 -17.64 0.79 1.36
C SER A 44 -16.75 -0.45 1.18
N LEU A 45 -17.29 -1.63 1.45
CA LEU A 45 -16.66 -2.90 1.19
C LEU A 45 -17.36 -3.55 -0.01
N GLN A 46 -16.60 -3.82 -1.06
CA GLN A 46 -17.08 -4.46 -2.27
C GLN A 46 -16.61 -5.92 -2.31
N ILE A 47 -17.57 -6.83 -2.32
CA ILE A 47 -17.34 -8.28 -2.40
C ILE A 47 -17.77 -8.73 -3.80
N SER A 48 -16.79 -9.10 -4.61
CA SER A 48 -17.02 -9.55 -5.99
C SER A 48 -16.66 -11.02 -6.13
N PRO A 49 -17.45 -11.83 -6.86
CA PRO A 49 -17.13 -13.21 -7.15
C PRO A 49 -15.92 -13.29 -8.08
N GLN A 50 -15.14 -14.35 -7.94
CA GLN A 50 -14.01 -14.67 -8.80
C GLN A 50 -14.16 -16.08 -9.36
N ARG A 51 -13.72 -16.29 -10.60
CA ARG A 51 -13.87 -17.56 -11.34
C ARG A 51 -15.35 -17.97 -11.47
N ASP A 52 -15.69 -19.19 -11.06
CA ASP A 52 -17.03 -19.78 -11.15
C ASP A 52 -17.89 -19.52 -9.91
N ALA A 53 -17.41 -18.72 -8.95
CA ALA A 53 -18.18 -18.37 -7.76
C ALA A 53 -19.41 -17.53 -8.14
N GLN A 54 -20.52 -17.76 -7.46
CA GLN A 54 -21.76 -17.03 -7.68
C GLN A 54 -22.13 -16.23 -6.44
N LEU A 55 -22.69 -15.04 -6.65
CA LEU A 55 -23.31 -14.28 -5.58
C LEU A 55 -24.61 -14.99 -5.19
N THR A 56 -24.60 -15.77 -4.11
CA THR A 56 -25.79 -16.42 -3.54
C THR A 56 -26.32 -15.61 -2.36
N SER A 57 -27.52 -15.92 -1.86
CA SER A 57 -27.99 -15.34 -0.59
C SER A 57 -27.19 -15.84 0.61
N ASP A 58 -26.46 -16.94 0.48
CA ASP A 58 -25.66 -17.53 1.56
C ASP A 58 -24.44 -16.67 1.90
N ILE A 59 -23.75 -16.12 0.90
CA ILE A 59 -22.62 -15.20 1.11
C ILE A 59 -23.09 -13.90 1.77
N GLU A 60 -24.27 -13.40 1.41
CA GLU A 60 -24.87 -12.21 2.02
C GLU A 60 -25.17 -12.44 3.50
N ASN A 61 -25.80 -13.57 3.83
CA ASN A 61 -26.05 -13.96 5.22
C ASN A 61 -24.74 -14.14 6.01
N THR A 62 -23.69 -14.69 5.38
CA THR A 62 -22.37 -14.83 5.99
C THR A 62 -21.76 -13.46 6.32
N ILE A 63 -21.89 -12.49 5.41
CA ILE A 63 -21.40 -11.13 5.63
C ILE A 63 -22.16 -10.48 6.79
N VAL A 64 -23.50 -10.56 6.79
CA VAL A 64 -24.33 -9.99 7.86
C VAL A 64 -23.99 -10.61 9.22
N SER A 65 -23.89 -11.94 9.31
CA SER A 65 -23.56 -12.61 10.57
C SER A 65 -22.19 -12.19 11.10
N VAL A 66 -21.20 -12.03 10.23
CA VAL A 66 -19.84 -11.63 10.62
C VAL A 66 -19.81 -10.18 11.12
N LEU A 67 -20.55 -9.29 10.47
CA LEU A 67 -20.66 -7.88 10.89
C LEU A 67 -21.37 -7.78 12.24
N ASP A 68 -22.46 -8.54 12.43
CA ASP A 68 -23.23 -8.56 13.68
C ASP A 68 -22.40 -9.17 14.84
N ASP A 69 -21.75 -10.31 14.62
CA ASP A 69 -20.89 -10.99 15.61
C ASP A 69 -19.70 -10.11 16.02
N SER A 70 -19.14 -9.38 15.06
CA SER A 70 -18.05 -8.42 15.28
C SER A 70 -18.52 -7.07 15.81
N LYS A 71 -19.85 -6.86 15.93
CA LYS A 71 -20.50 -5.61 16.34
C LYS A 71 -20.10 -4.40 15.50
N ILE A 72 -19.92 -4.60 14.20
CA ILE A 72 -19.54 -3.55 13.26
C ILE A 72 -20.81 -2.98 12.64
N ALA A 73 -21.08 -1.70 12.90
CA ALA A 73 -22.23 -1.01 12.32
C ALA A 73 -22.01 -0.77 10.83
N TYR A 74 -23.03 -1.01 10.02
CA TYR A 74 -23.05 -0.70 8.60
C TYR A 74 -24.32 0.11 8.27
N LYS A 75 -24.20 1.02 7.30
CA LYS A 75 -25.24 1.97 6.89
C LYS A 75 -26.26 1.33 5.95
N ALA A 76 -25.77 0.55 4.99
CA ALA A 76 -26.58 -0.16 4.02
C ALA A 76 -25.81 -1.35 3.45
N LEU A 77 -26.54 -2.39 3.05
CA LEU A 77 -26.03 -3.49 2.24
C LEU A 77 -26.82 -3.49 0.93
N GLU A 78 -26.13 -3.28 -0.18
CA GLU A 78 -26.68 -3.27 -1.53
C GLU A 78 -26.09 -4.43 -2.31
N ARG A 79 -26.93 -5.11 -3.09
CA ARG A 79 -26.50 -6.17 -3.99
C ARG A 79 -26.80 -5.77 -5.42
N ASP A 80 -25.77 -5.87 -6.27
CA ASP A 80 -25.88 -5.76 -7.72
C ASP A 80 -25.52 -7.10 -8.36
N ASP A 81 -25.67 -7.21 -9.68
CA ASP A 81 -25.35 -8.41 -10.47
C ASP A 81 -23.85 -8.77 -10.40
N LYS A 82 -22.99 -7.79 -10.10
CA LYS A 82 -21.52 -7.94 -10.12
C LYS A 82 -20.89 -8.06 -8.74
N ALA A 83 -21.50 -7.51 -7.71
CA ALA A 83 -20.91 -7.46 -6.37
C ALA A 83 -21.95 -7.19 -5.28
N ILE A 84 -21.62 -7.55 -4.05
CA ILE A 84 -22.28 -7.06 -2.84
C ILE A 84 -21.46 -5.87 -2.32
N VAL A 85 -22.13 -4.77 -2.01
CA VAL A 85 -21.54 -3.53 -1.50
C VAL A 85 -22.12 -3.25 -0.12
N VAL A 86 -21.25 -3.24 0.89
CA VAL A 86 -21.61 -2.83 2.26
C VAL A 86 -21.07 -1.42 2.50
N ARG A 87 -21.92 -0.49 2.92
CA ARG A 87 -21.55 0.90 3.21
C ARG A 87 -21.38 1.12 4.70
N PHE A 88 -20.47 2.00 5.09
CA PHE A 88 -20.14 2.34 6.47
C PHE A 88 -20.20 3.86 6.66
N ASP A 89 -20.38 4.31 7.90
CA ASP A 89 -20.34 5.73 8.25
C ASP A 89 -18.91 6.28 8.33
N ASP A 90 -17.92 5.40 8.54
CA ASP A 90 -16.52 5.78 8.75
C ASP A 90 -15.53 4.71 8.25
N THR A 91 -14.27 5.13 8.05
CA THR A 91 -13.19 4.29 7.51
C THR A 91 -12.69 3.25 8.51
N ASP A 92 -12.84 3.47 9.82
CA ASP A 92 -12.38 2.52 10.84
C ASP A 92 -13.32 1.29 10.90
N SER A 93 -14.62 1.53 10.80
CA SER A 93 -15.67 0.51 10.63
C SER A 93 -15.45 -0.28 9.34
N GLN A 94 -15.16 0.41 8.23
CA GLN A 94 -14.82 -0.23 6.95
C GLN A 94 -13.58 -1.13 7.05
N LEU A 95 -12.50 -0.64 7.68
CA LEU A 95 -11.25 -1.39 7.84
C LEU A 95 -11.44 -2.63 8.72
N SER A 96 -12.17 -2.46 9.83
CA SER A 96 -12.50 -3.57 10.74
C SER A 96 -13.37 -4.61 10.03
N ALA A 97 -14.35 -4.15 9.24
CA ALA A 97 -15.21 -5.00 8.43
C ALA A 97 -14.40 -5.78 7.38
N HIS A 98 -13.45 -5.13 6.70
CA HIS A 98 -12.60 -5.78 5.70
C HIS A 98 -11.89 -6.99 6.28
N PHE A 99 -11.21 -6.86 7.43
CA PHE A 99 -10.50 -7.98 8.04
C PHE A 99 -11.42 -9.11 8.51
N ALA A 100 -12.58 -8.78 9.08
CA ALA A 100 -13.53 -9.77 9.56
C ALA A 100 -14.17 -10.53 8.40
N VAL A 101 -14.66 -9.80 7.39
CA VAL A 101 -15.34 -10.36 6.22
C VAL A 101 -14.36 -11.11 5.31
N ASP A 102 -13.18 -10.56 5.00
CA ASP A 102 -12.18 -11.26 4.17
C ASP A 102 -11.79 -12.61 4.78
N ARG A 103 -11.58 -12.66 6.11
CA ARG A 103 -11.31 -13.93 6.80
C ARG A 103 -12.48 -14.89 6.69
N ALA A 104 -13.69 -14.46 7.06
CA ALA A 104 -14.84 -15.34 7.09
C ALA A 104 -15.22 -15.88 5.70
N VAL A 105 -15.10 -15.05 4.67
CA VAL A 105 -15.36 -15.44 3.28
C VAL A 105 -14.32 -16.44 2.78
N ARG A 106 -13.04 -16.26 3.11
CA ARG A 106 -11.99 -17.24 2.77
C ARG A 106 -12.18 -18.57 3.50
N ASP A 107 -12.58 -18.54 4.77
CA ASP A 107 -12.82 -19.74 5.57
C ASP A 107 -14.02 -20.54 5.05
N ALA A 108 -15.09 -19.86 4.62
CA ALA A 108 -16.31 -20.50 4.14
C ALA A 108 -16.24 -20.95 2.68
N TYR A 109 -15.58 -20.19 1.80
CA TYR A 109 -15.63 -20.39 0.34
C TYR A 109 -14.26 -20.64 -0.31
N GLY A 110 -13.16 -20.57 0.44
CA GLY A 110 -11.80 -20.72 -0.06
C GLY A 110 -11.16 -19.40 -0.53
N ASN A 111 -9.83 -19.40 -0.66
CA ASN A 111 -9.02 -18.20 -0.89
C ASN A 111 -9.22 -17.50 -2.24
N ASP A 112 -9.78 -18.19 -3.24
CA ASP A 112 -9.82 -17.74 -4.64
C ASP A 112 -11.24 -17.53 -5.18
N SER A 113 -12.26 -17.66 -4.32
CA SER A 113 -13.66 -17.61 -4.73
C SER A 113 -14.23 -16.21 -4.73
N PHE A 114 -13.80 -15.36 -3.80
CA PHE A 114 -14.30 -13.99 -3.69
C PHE A 114 -13.15 -13.04 -3.38
N THR A 115 -13.23 -11.84 -3.95
CA THR A 115 -12.34 -10.73 -3.60
C THR A 115 -13.11 -9.73 -2.74
N VAL A 116 -12.56 -9.43 -1.57
CA VAL A 116 -13.07 -8.43 -0.64
C VAL A 116 -12.18 -7.20 -0.72
N ALA A 117 -12.70 -6.11 -1.30
CA ALA A 117 -11.96 -4.88 -1.56
C ALA A 117 -12.61 -3.69 -0.87
N MET A 118 -11.81 -2.86 -0.20
CA MET A 118 -12.27 -1.56 0.29
C MET A 118 -12.35 -0.58 -0.87
N ASN A 119 -13.46 0.16 -0.95
CA ASN A 119 -13.76 1.12 -2.00
C ASN A 119 -14.57 2.31 -1.42
N LEU A 120 -14.84 3.32 -2.23
CA LEU A 120 -15.72 4.44 -1.91
C LEU A 120 -16.92 4.40 -2.85
N ALA A 121 -18.12 4.29 -2.28
CA ALA A 121 -19.36 4.23 -3.05
C ALA A 121 -20.01 5.62 -3.09
N PRO A 122 -20.47 6.11 -4.26
CA PRO A 122 -21.23 7.35 -4.34
C PRO A 122 -22.42 7.36 -3.38
N ALA A 123 -22.49 8.35 -2.48
CA ALA A 123 -23.59 8.48 -1.52
C ALA A 123 -24.86 9.10 -2.14
N ALA A 124 -24.85 9.34 -3.46
CA ALA A 124 -25.99 9.83 -4.20
C ALA A 124 -27.18 8.83 -4.14
N PRO A 125 -28.43 9.31 -3.97
CA PRO A 125 -29.61 8.48 -3.98
C PRO A 125 -29.79 7.70 -5.30
N ASP A 126 -30.43 6.53 -5.24
CA ASP A 126 -30.62 5.66 -6.42
C ASP A 126 -31.38 6.35 -7.54
N TRP A 127 -32.37 7.21 -7.23
CA TRP A 127 -33.12 7.96 -8.25
C TRP A 127 -32.24 8.90 -9.08
N LEU A 128 -31.15 9.42 -8.50
CA LEU A 128 -30.20 10.30 -9.18
C LEU A 128 -29.24 9.48 -10.05
N ARG A 129 -28.75 8.35 -9.52
CA ARG A 129 -27.92 7.38 -10.26
C ARG A 129 -28.66 6.78 -11.45
N ASN A 130 -29.93 6.43 -11.29
CA ASN A 130 -30.77 5.86 -12.36
C ASN A 130 -31.02 6.83 -13.54
N LEU A 131 -30.86 8.14 -13.31
CA LEU A 131 -30.93 9.15 -14.38
C LEU A 131 -29.60 9.30 -15.15
N GLY A 132 -28.57 8.50 -14.82
CA GLY A 132 -27.24 8.59 -15.41
C GLY A 132 -26.44 9.80 -14.91
N ALA A 133 -26.89 10.44 -13.83
CA ALA A 133 -26.17 11.53 -13.18
C ALA A 133 -25.15 10.96 -12.19
N ASP A 134 -24.03 10.47 -12.73
CA ASP A 134 -22.89 10.02 -11.92
C ASP A 134 -22.07 11.22 -11.42
N PRO A 135 -21.57 11.19 -10.17
CA PRO A 135 -20.66 12.23 -9.69
C PRO A 135 -19.36 12.22 -10.51
N MET A 136 -18.73 13.39 -10.60
CA MET A 136 -17.44 13.52 -11.27
C MET A 136 -16.37 12.76 -10.49
N LYS A 137 -15.52 12.01 -11.20
CA LYS A 137 -14.34 11.38 -10.60
C LYS A 137 -13.37 12.46 -10.16
N LEU A 138 -13.26 12.67 -8.86
CA LEU A 138 -12.34 13.65 -8.28
C LEU A 138 -10.91 13.10 -8.30
N GLY A 139 -9.97 13.89 -8.80
CA GLY A 139 -8.55 13.59 -8.73
C GLY A 139 -8.00 13.73 -7.31
N LEU A 140 -6.80 13.19 -7.07
CA LEU A 140 -6.12 13.15 -5.76
C LEU A 140 -6.07 14.51 -5.03
N ASP A 141 -5.83 15.60 -5.76
CA ASP A 141 -5.72 16.96 -5.19
C ASP A 141 -7.03 17.46 -4.57
N LEU A 142 -8.18 17.05 -5.12
CA LEU A 142 -9.50 17.41 -4.62
C LEU A 142 -10.04 16.40 -3.58
N ARG A 143 -9.42 15.21 -3.49
CA ARG A 143 -9.74 14.18 -2.48
C ARG A 143 -8.95 14.32 -1.19
N GLY A 144 -7.87 15.11 -1.19
CA GLY A 144 -6.96 15.26 -0.06
C GLY A 144 -6.02 14.06 0.04
N GLY A 145 -4.72 14.27 -0.19
CA GLY A 145 -3.68 13.25 -0.09
C GLY A 145 -2.71 13.53 1.06
N ILE A 146 -2.02 12.48 1.53
CA ILE A 146 -0.94 12.57 2.51
C ILE A 146 0.40 12.37 1.80
N TYR A 147 1.37 13.25 2.05
CA TYR A 147 2.75 13.12 1.56
C TYR A 147 3.66 12.79 2.75
N PHE A 148 4.32 11.64 2.69
CA PHE A 148 5.30 11.21 3.70
C PHE A 148 6.67 11.06 3.04
N LEU A 149 7.69 11.52 3.76
CA LEU A 149 9.09 11.23 3.45
C LEU A 149 9.64 10.40 4.61
N MET A 150 10.16 9.22 4.30
CA MET A 150 10.72 8.31 5.29
C MET A 150 12.19 8.05 4.98
N GLU A 151 13.00 7.95 6.03
CA GLU A 151 14.41 7.57 5.92
C GLU A 151 14.60 6.13 6.40
N VAL A 152 15.29 5.33 5.60
CA VAL A 152 15.58 3.93 5.92
C VAL A 152 16.78 3.89 6.85
N ASP A 153 16.67 3.17 7.97
CA ASP A 153 17.79 2.95 8.90
C ASP A 153 18.84 2.02 8.27
N MET A 154 19.84 2.63 7.64
CA MET A 154 20.93 1.91 6.98
C MET A 154 21.87 1.21 7.95
N ASN A 155 22.03 1.75 9.16
CA ASN A 155 22.89 1.13 10.17
C ASN A 155 22.29 -0.21 10.57
N THR A 156 21.00 -0.26 10.90
CA THR A 156 20.31 -1.51 11.22
C THR A 156 20.34 -2.52 10.06
N ALA A 157 20.26 -2.05 8.81
CA ALA A 157 20.38 -2.93 7.64
C ALA A 157 21.79 -3.54 7.48
N ILE A 158 22.84 -2.74 7.71
CA ILE A 158 24.24 -3.20 7.70
C ILE A 158 24.47 -4.18 8.86
N ASP A 159 24.04 -3.84 10.07
CA ASP A 159 24.19 -4.68 11.27
C ASP A 159 23.57 -6.06 11.06
N LYS A 160 22.34 -6.13 10.55
CA LYS A 160 21.67 -7.40 10.23
C LYS A 160 22.41 -8.22 9.18
N ARG A 161 23.02 -7.55 8.19
CA ARG A 161 23.81 -8.24 7.17
C ARG A 161 25.10 -8.79 7.77
N GLU A 162 25.78 -8.03 8.62
CA GLU A 162 26.96 -8.49 9.36
C GLU A 162 26.63 -9.69 10.27
N ASP A 163 25.50 -9.67 10.98
CA ASP A 163 25.04 -10.81 11.79
C ASP A 163 24.78 -12.09 10.96
N THR A 164 24.33 -11.91 9.72
CA THR A 164 24.16 -13.02 8.77
C THR A 164 25.52 -13.62 8.43
N PHE A 165 26.51 -12.80 8.06
CA PHE A 165 27.86 -13.28 7.77
C PHE A 165 28.58 -13.84 9.01
N VAL A 166 28.35 -13.30 10.20
CA VAL A 166 28.83 -13.90 11.47
C VAL A 166 28.33 -15.33 11.62
N SER A 167 27.08 -15.60 11.23
CA SER A 167 26.49 -16.94 11.27
C SER A 167 27.09 -17.83 10.18
N GLU A 168 27.19 -17.33 8.95
CA GLU A 168 27.82 -18.05 7.83
C GLU A 168 29.29 -18.41 8.13
N PHE A 169 30.08 -17.49 8.67
CA PHE A 169 31.48 -17.73 9.05
C PHE A 169 31.60 -18.82 10.11
N LYS A 170 30.69 -18.84 11.10
CA LYS A 170 30.66 -19.91 12.12
C LYS A 170 30.43 -21.27 11.49
N ASP A 171 29.51 -21.37 10.53
CA ASP A 171 29.15 -22.63 9.89
C ASP A 171 30.27 -23.12 8.97
N GLU A 172 30.81 -22.24 8.14
CA GLU A 172 31.90 -22.54 7.21
C GLU A 172 33.20 -22.95 7.93
N LEU A 173 33.61 -22.22 8.98
CA LEU A 173 34.82 -22.57 9.74
C LEU A 173 34.67 -23.90 10.49
N ARG A 174 33.46 -24.23 10.94
CA ARG A 174 33.17 -25.54 11.54
C ARG A 174 33.23 -26.66 10.51
N GLU A 175 32.69 -26.43 9.32
CA GLU A 175 32.74 -27.40 8.22
C GLU A 175 34.18 -27.70 7.78
N GLN A 176 35.01 -26.66 7.67
CA GLN A 176 36.45 -26.79 7.38
C GLN A 176 37.30 -27.28 8.57
N LYS A 177 36.68 -27.54 9.73
CA LYS A 177 37.33 -27.97 10.98
C LYS A 177 38.43 -27.02 11.46
N LEU A 178 38.32 -25.73 11.12
CA LEU A 178 39.25 -24.68 11.55
C LEU A 178 38.88 -24.21 12.95
N ARG A 179 39.84 -24.24 13.88
CA ARG A 179 39.58 -23.91 15.28
C ARG A 179 39.69 -22.41 15.51
N TYR A 180 38.56 -21.78 15.81
CA TYR A 180 38.50 -20.37 16.21
C TYR A 180 38.16 -20.22 17.69
N ILE A 181 38.56 -19.10 18.29
CA ILE A 181 38.19 -18.69 19.64
C ILE A 181 36.75 -18.19 19.59
N ARG A 182 35.88 -18.78 20.43
CA ARG A 182 34.49 -18.31 20.54
C ARG A 182 34.44 -17.03 21.39
N PRO A 183 33.54 -16.07 21.07
CA PRO A 183 32.61 -16.04 19.93
C PRO A 183 33.17 -15.29 18.71
N ILE A 184 32.70 -15.66 17.50
CA ILE A 184 32.76 -14.74 16.34
C ILE A 184 31.72 -13.67 16.56
N THR A 185 32.15 -12.41 16.54
CA THR A 185 31.34 -11.25 16.89
C THR A 185 31.45 -10.16 15.85
N ARG A 186 30.40 -9.36 15.77
CA ARG A 186 30.44 -8.05 15.12
C ARG A 186 31.33 -7.10 15.92
N ASP A 187 32.17 -6.34 15.23
CA ASP A 187 32.94 -5.27 15.86
C ASP A 187 32.04 -4.03 16.07
N PRO A 188 32.06 -3.39 17.25
CA PRO A 188 31.32 -2.15 17.50
C PRO A 188 31.62 -0.99 16.52
N LYS A 189 32.79 -1.01 15.87
CA LYS A 189 33.22 -0.04 14.86
C LYS A 189 32.78 -0.43 13.44
N GLY A 190 32.09 -1.57 13.29
CA GLY A 190 31.67 -2.15 12.01
C GLY A 190 32.58 -3.30 11.57
N GLY A 191 31.99 -4.25 10.83
CA GLY A 191 32.64 -5.46 10.39
C GLY A 191 32.55 -6.63 11.37
N ILE A 192 33.27 -7.69 11.03
CA ILE A 192 33.23 -9.00 11.68
C ILE A 192 34.64 -9.32 12.15
N GLU A 193 34.76 -9.66 13.42
CA GLU A 193 36.02 -10.04 14.05
C GLU A 193 36.04 -11.55 14.28
N VAL A 194 37.11 -12.19 13.84
CA VAL A 194 37.36 -13.62 14.06
C VAL A 194 38.73 -13.79 14.70
N ARG A 195 38.77 -14.52 15.81
CA ARG A 195 39.97 -14.72 16.61
C ARG A 195 40.45 -16.16 16.61
N PHE A 196 41.75 -16.37 16.59
CA PHE A 196 42.39 -17.68 16.56
C PHE A 196 43.49 -17.80 17.61
N ARG A 197 43.76 -19.04 18.02
CA ARG A 197 44.87 -19.35 18.94
C ARG A 197 46.19 -19.53 18.22
N GLU A 198 46.14 -20.13 17.04
CA GLU A 198 47.30 -20.48 16.23
C GLU A 198 47.26 -19.65 14.94
N GLU A 199 48.42 -19.13 14.52
CA GLU A 199 48.56 -18.35 13.28
C GLU A 199 48.17 -19.18 12.05
N GLU A 200 48.53 -20.47 12.03
CA GLU A 200 48.22 -21.38 10.92
C GLU A 200 46.70 -21.57 10.71
N ASP A 201 45.92 -21.60 11.80
CA ASP A 201 44.46 -21.69 11.73
C ASP A 201 43.86 -20.38 11.20
N ARG A 202 44.43 -19.22 11.60
CA ARG A 202 44.05 -17.90 11.11
C ARG A 202 44.29 -17.77 9.62
N ASP A 203 45.47 -18.16 9.13
CA ASP A 203 45.84 -18.04 7.71
C ASP A 203 44.96 -18.90 6.81
N LYS A 204 44.72 -20.15 7.21
CA LYS A 204 43.81 -21.05 6.47
C LYS A 204 42.39 -20.49 6.42
N ALA A 205 41.90 -19.95 7.53
CA ALA A 205 40.58 -19.32 7.59
C ALA A 205 40.51 -18.05 6.73
N TYR A 206 41.54 -17.21 6.80
CA TYR A 206 41.66 -15.99 6.02
C TYR A 206 41.62 -16.29 4.52
N ASP A 207 42.47 -17.19 4.03
CA ASP A 207 42.53 -17.53 2.60
C ASP A 207 41.24 -18.17 2.11
N PHE A 208 40.64 -19.07 2.90
CA PHE A 208 39.38 -19.71 2.57
C PHE A 208 38.22 -18.70 2.46
N LEU A 209 38.04 -17.86 3.49
CA LEU A 209 36.94 -16.91 3.54
C LEU A 209 37.13 -15.79 2.52
N ARG A 210 38.37 -15.30 2.32
CA ARG A 210 38.67 -14.31 1.29
C ARG A 210 38.40 -14.82 -0.12
N GLY A 211 38.68 -16.09 -0.39
CA GLY A 211 38.37 -16.71 -1.68
C GLY A 211 36.86 -16.85 -1.94
N ARG A 212 36.07 -17.05 -0.88
CA ARG A 212 34.62 -17.26 -0.95
C ARG A 212 33.81 -15.97 -0.96
N TYR A 213 34.21 -14.98 -0.17
CA TYR A 213 33.45 -13.75 0.08
C TYR A 213 34.16 -12.54 -0.53
N GLN A 214 34.01 -12.35 -1.85
CA GLN A 214 34.64 -11.25 -2.58
C GLN A 214 34.04 -9.87 -2.26
N GLU A 215 32.84 -9.86 -1.69
CA GLU A 215 32.14 -8.68 -1.21
C GLU A 215 32.69 -8.11 0.12
N LEU A 216 33.60 -8.86 0.77
CA LEU A 216 34.28 -8.48 2.00
C LEU A 216 35.75 -8.15 1.74
N THR A 217 36.24 -7.12 2.42
CA THR A 217 37.67 -6.84 2.55
C THR A 217 38.15 -7.43 3.87
N PHE A 218 39.26 -8.14 3.84
CA PHE A 218 39.83 -8.80 5.00
C PHE A 218 41.16 -8.17 5.40
N GLU A 219 41.31 -7.82 6.67
CA GLU A 219 42.53 -7.29 7.27
C GLU A 219 42.96 -8.15 8.44
N THR A 220 44.22 -8.53 8.50
CA THR A 220 44.79 -9.25 9.63
C THR A 220 45.13 -8.28 10.75
N GLU A 221 44.83 -8.65 11.98
CA GLU A 221 45.20 -7.90 13.17
C GLU A 221 45.87 -8.88 14.14
N ASP A 222 47.16 -8.69 14.40
CA ASP A 222 47.87 -9.52 15.36
C ASP A 222 47.72 -8.89 16.76
N GLY A 223 46.97 -9.57 17.63
CA GLY A 223 46.83 -9.24 19.03
C GLY A 223 48.01 -9.75 19.85
N SER A 224 48.12 -9.31 21.11
CA SER A 224 49.22 -9.74 21.99
C SER A 224 49.16 -11.22 22.36
N ASP A 225 47.96 -11.82 22.39
CA ASP A 225 47.71 -13.23 22.79
C ASP A 225 46.79 -13.98 21.79
N SER A 226 46.50 -13.39 20.63
CA SER A 226 45.61 -13.98 19.61
C SER A 226 46.01 -13.54 18.21
N TYR A 227 45.70 -14.40 17.24
CA TYR A 227 45.86 -14.09 15.82
C TYR A 227 44.47 -13.83 15.25
N ASP A 228 44.21 -12.60 14.83
CA ASP A 228 42.87 -12.16 14.50
C ASP A 228 42.82 -11.66 13.05
N PHE A 229 41.61 -11.66 12.48
CA PHE A 229 41.34 -10.88 11.29
C PHE A 229 39.98 -10.22 11.40
N ARG A 230 39.84 -9.10 10.70
CA ARG A 230 38.61 -8.36 10.51
C ARG A 230 38.14 -8.49 9.07
N ALA A 231 36.84 -8.66 8.90
CA ALA A 231 36.18 -8.61 7.60
C ALA A 231 35.15 -7.46 7.59
N TYR A 232 35.21 -6.58 6.61
CA TYR A 232 34.26 -5.48 6.46
C TYR A 232 33.76 -5.36 5.03
N PHE A 233 32.55 -4.84 4.85
CA PHE A 233 31.98 -4.67 3.52
C PHE A 233 32.80 -3.71 2.67
N ASN A 234 33.10 -4.11 1.44
CA ASN A 234 33.64 -3.18 0.46
C ASN A 234 32.58 -2.14 0.05
N GLN A 235 33.00 -1.06 -0.62
CA GLN A 235 32.07 0.02 -0.99
C GLN A 235 30.92 -0.44 -1.92
N ALA A 236 31.18 -1.41 -2.79
CA ALA A 236 30.17 -1.96 -3.69
C ALA A 236 29.10 -2.72 -2.90
N GLN A 237 29.52 -3.52 -1.92
CA GLN A 237 28.63 -4.27 -1.06
C GLN A 237 27.81 -3.35 -0.14
N LEU A 238 28.43 -2.31 0.44
CA LEU A 238 27.70 -1.30 1.20
C LEU A 238 26.62 -0.62 0.36
N LYS A 239 26.91 -0.29 -0.91
CA LYS A 239 25.90 0.26 -1.82
C LYS A 239 24.78 -0.75 -2.12
N SER A 240 25.13 -2.01 -2.36
CA SER A 240 24.15 -3.07 -2.61
C SER A 240 23.19 -3.26 -1.43
N VAL A 241 23.72 -3.31 -0.20
CA VAL A 241 22.91 -3.42 1.02
C VAL A 241 21.94 -2.24 1.15
N ARG A 242 22.39 -1.00 0.89
CA ARG A 242 21.50 0.18 0.89
C ARG A 242 20.40 0.07 -0.16
N ASP A 243 20.75 -0.28 -1.39
CA ASP A 243 19.79 -0.38 -2.50
C ASP A 243 18.74 -1.48 -2.23
N GLU A 244 19.15 -2.59 -1.64
CA GLU A 244 18.25 -3.68 -1.24
C GLU A 244 17.35 -3.29 -0.07
N ALA A 245 17.89 -2.60 0.95
CA ALA A 245 17.11 -2.10 2.07
C ALA A 245 16.01 -1.12 1.60
N VAL A 246 16.33 -0.21 0.69
CA VAL A 246 15.33 0.71 0.09
C VAL A 246 14.29 -0.08 -0.70
N ARG A 247 14.72 -1.00 -1.57
CA ARG A 247 13.81 -1.80 -2.42
C ARG A 247 12.84 -2.64 -1.60
N GLN A 248 13.33 -3.26 -0.52
CA GLN A 248 12.51 -4.07 0.39
C GLN A 248 11.48 -3.21 1.12
N ASN A 249 11.88 -2.02 1.61
CA ASN A 249 10.95 -1.08 2.23
C ASN A 249 9.89 -0.58 1.26
N ILE A 250 10.25 -0.20 0.03
CA ILE A 250 9.27 0.18 -1.01
C ILE A 250 8.26 -0.95 -1.25
N THR A 251 8.73 -2.18 -1.39
CA THR A 251 7.86 -3.35 -1.59
C THR A 251 6.94 -3.58 -0.40
N THR A 252 7.46 -3.44 0.81
CA THR A 252 6.70 -3.58 2.06
C THR A 252 5.62 -2.50 2.16
N LEU A 253 5.97 -1.24 1.92
CA LEU A 253 5.03 -0.12 1.91
C LEU A 253 3.95 -0.31 0.85
N ARG A 254 4.31 -0.72 -0.36
CA ARG A 254 3.34 -1.00 -1.42
C ARG A 254 2.32 -2.05 -0.99
N ASN A 255 2.77 -3.15 -0.39
CA ASN A 255 1.88 -4.18 0.11
C ASN A 255 0.99 -3.68 1.26
N ARG A 256 1.53 -2.89 2.18
CA ARG A 256 0.76 -2.31 3.30
C ARG A 256 -0.28 -1.31 2.81
N VAL A 257 0.06 -0.45 1.86
CA VAL A 257 -0.87 0.53 1.32
C VAL A 257 -1.96 -0.14 0.48
N ASN A 258 -1.62 -1.19 -0.28
CA ASN A 258 -2.61 -2.01 -0.98
C ASN A 258 -3.56 -2.71 0.00
N GLN A 259 -3.06 -3.21 1.14
CA GLN A 259 -3.89 -3.79 2.21
C GLN A 259 -4.87 -2.78 2.81
N LEU A 260 -4.52 -1.48 2.80
CA LEU A 260 -5.37 -0.40 3.27
C LEU A 260 -6.35 0.12 2.20
N GLY A 261 -6.39 -0.48 1.01
CA GLY A 261 -7.38 -0.14 -0.03
C GLY A 261 -7.20 1.25 -0.64
N VAL A 262 -6.02 1.85 -0.52
CA VAL A 262 -5.74 3.14 -1.14
C VAL A 262 -5.60 2.95 -2.64
N ALA A 263 -6.41 3.68 -3.42
CA ALA A 263 -6.33 3.67 -4.87
C ALA A 263 -5.02 4.34 -5.34
N GLU A 264 -4.13 3.54 -5.94
CA GLU A 264 -2.93 3.97 -6.68
C GLU A 264 -1.89 4.80 -5.88
N PRO A 265 -1.20 4.21 -4.88
CA PRO A 265 -0.13 4.92 -4.18
C PRO A 265 1.12 5.09 -5.04
N VAL A 266 1.61 6.33 -5.13
CA VAL A 266 2.90 6.63 -5.76
C VAL A 266 4.02 6.53 -4.72
N ILE A 267 4.71 5.39 -4.70
CA ILE A 267 5.86 5.15 -3.81
C ILE A 267 7.13 5.15 -4.66
N GLN A 268 8.05 6.07 -4.36
CA GLN A 268 9.28 6.26 -5.14
C GLN A 268 10.48 6.43 -4.20
N ARG A 269 11.68 6.15 -4.69
CA ARG A 269 12.92 6.44 -3.95
C ARG A 269 13.26 7.93 -4.08
N GLN A 270 13.57 8.57 -2.96
CA GLN A 270 14.07 9.93 -2.88
C GLN A 270 15.53 9.94 -2.42
N GLY A 271 16.48 10.15 -3.34
CA GLY A 271 17.90 10.13 -3.01
C GLY A 271 18.42 8.74 -2.62
N ALA A 272 19.46 8.68 -1.78
CA ALA A 272 20.16 7.42 -1.49
C ALA A 272 19.43 6.57 -0.44
N GLU A 273 18.79 7.18 0.56
CA GLU A 273 18.30 6.48 1.75
C GLU A 273 16.83 6.78 2.09
N ARG A 274 16.15 7.59 1.26
CA ARG A 274 14.77 8.00 1.52
C ARG A 274 13.78 7.45 0.50
N ILE A 275 12.54 7.34 0.93
CA ILE A 275 11.36 6.91 0.17
C ILE A 275 10.30 7.99 0.36
#